data_AF-A0A938UD57-F1
#
_entry.id   AF-A0A938UD57-F1
#
_cell.length_a   1.000
_cell.length_b   1.000
_cell.length_c   1.000
_cell.angle_alpha   90.00
_cell.angle_beta   90.00
_cell.angle_gamma   90.00
#
_symmetry.space_group_name_H-M   'P 1'
#
loop_
_entity.id
_entity.type
_entity.pdbx_description
1 polymer ?
#
loop_
_entity_poly.entity_id
_entity_poly.type
_entity_poly.pdbx_seq_one_letter_code
_entity_poly.pdbx_strand_id
1 'polypeptide(L)'
;MPIPEKKVSSYQSLAGSEAIFGIRPTDIYDRAFAPEHLKGNAIRSVIDVIEPLGSEIHLNVTTGKHNLIAAVDVQTLYRVHQEIELAFDMNRMHLFAKDSPNLRVKTEGCWTMA
;
A
#
# COMPACT_ATOMS: atom_id res chain seq x y z
N MET A 1 4.51 -9.99 -2.60
CA MET A 1 5.58 -8.96 -2.48
C MET A 1 6.46 -9.30 -1.30
N PRO A 2 7.78 -9.11 -1.37
CA PRO A 2 8.69 -9.38 -0.27
C PRO A 2 8.55 -8.36 0.87
N ILE A 3 8.68 -8.83 2.11
CA ILE A 3 8.83 -7.96 3.30
C ILE A 3 10.28 -7.45 3.33
N PRO A 4 10.53 -6.13 3.53
CA PRO A 4 11.89 -5.61 3.62
C PRO A 4 12.65 -6.22 4.80
N GLU A 5 13.93 -6.54 4.61
CA GLU A 5 14.79 -7.24 5.59
C GLU A 5 14.72 -6.62 6.99
N LYS A 6 14.73 -5.28 7.06
CA LYS A 6 14.65 -4.51 8.33
C LYS A 6 13.39 -4.76 9.15
N LYS A 7 12.31 -5.28 8.54
CA LYS A 7 11.03 -5.55 9.21
C LYS A 7 10.77 -7.03 9.46
N VAL A 8 11.57 -7.94 8.87
CA VAL A 8 11.34 -9.38 8.95
C VAL A 8 11.36 -9.87 10.39
N SER A 9 12.33 -9.43 11.20
CA SER A 9 12.43 -9.81 12.63
C SER A 9 11.19 -9.42 13.42
N SER A 10 10.65 -8.23 13.16
CA SER A 10 9.44 -7.73 13.83
C SER A 10 8.17 -8.50 13.46
N TYR A 11 8.12 -9.06 12.25
CA TYR A 11 6.94 -9.79 11.75
C TYR A 11 7.08 -11.31 11.82
N GLN A 12 8.18 -11.82 12.37
CA GLN A 12 8.43 -13.27 12.44
C GLN A 12 7.34 -14.03 13.21
N SER A 13 6.74 -13.41 14.23
CA SER A 13 5.63 -13.99 14.99
C SER A 13 4.33 -14.16 14.18
N LEU A 14 4.22 -13.48 13.03
CA LEU A 14 3.09 -13.61 12.10
C LEU A 14 3.38 -14.59 10.96
N ALA A 15 4.55 -15.23 10.94
CA ALA A 15 4.89 -16.16 9.88
C ALA A 15 3.93 -17.36 9.89
N GLY A 16 3.24 -17.59 8.77
CA GLY A 16 2.28 -18.69 8.63
C GLY A 16 0.90 -18.43 9.22
N SER A 17 0.66 -17.26 9.83
CA SER A 17 -0.66 -16.83 10.28
C SER A 17 -1.24 -15.76 9.36
N GLU A 18 -2.55 -15.55 9.46
CA GLU A 18 -3.21 -14.45 8.76
C GLU A 18 -2.99 -13.14 9.51
N ALA A 19 -2.71 -12.08 8.76
CA ALA A 19 -2.50 -10.74 9.28
C ALA A 19 -3.18 -9.71 8.35
N ILE A 20 -3.50 -8.54 8.90
CA ILE A 20 -4.03 -7.43 8.12
C ILE A 20 -2.84 -6.63 7.57
N PHE A 21 -2.80 -6.46 6.25
CA PHE A 21 -1.86 -5.59 5.58
C PHE A 21 -2.42 -4.16 5.53
N GLY A 22 -1.63 -3.19 5.98
CA GLY A 22 -1.95 -1.77 5.85
C GLY A 22 -0.84 -1.00 5.17
N ILE A 23 -1.23 -0.08 4.29
CA ILE A 23 -0.35 0.89 3.64
C ILE A 23 -1.16 2.19 3.46
N ARG A 24 -0.49 3.35 3.50
CA ARG A 24 -1.17 4.62 3.26
C ARG A 24 -1.41 4.82 1.77
N PRO A 25 -2.50 5.51 1.36
CA PRO A 25 -2.74 5.82 -0.05
C PRO A 25 -1.59 6.54 -0.75
N THR A 26 -0.89 7.42 -0.04
CA THR A 26 0.26 8.20 -0.53
C THR A 26 1.54 7.37 -0.77
N ASP A 27 1.58 6.14 -0.25
CA ASP A 27 2.71 5.22 -0.41
C ASP A 27 2.42 4.16 -1.49
N ILE A 28 1.35 4.37 -2.29
CA ILE A 28 0.96 3.59 -3.44
C ILE A 28 1.09 4.49 -4.69
N TYR A 29 1.82 4.00 -5.68
CA TYR A 29 2.17 4.75 -6.88
C TYR A 29 1.59 4.10 -8.12
N ASP A 30 1.28 4.88 -9.15
CA ASP A 30 1.21 4.32 -10.50
C ASP A 30 2.61 3.78 -10.88
N ARG A 31 2.71 2.49 -11.21
CA ARG A 31 3.97 1.83 -11.58
C ARG A 31 4.68 2.54 -12.73
N ALA A 32 3.95 3.15 -13.66
CA ALA A 32 4.53 3.88 -14.78
C ALA A 32 5.40 5.06 -14.32
N PHE A 33 5.05 5.67 -13.18
CA PHE A 33 5.71 6.84 -12.61
C PHE A 33 6.45 6.55 -11.30
N ALA A 34 6.36 5.31 -10.79
CA ALA A 34 7.02 4.91 -9.57
C ALA A 34 8.56 4.93 -9.70
N PRO A 35 9.30 5.19 -8.61
CA PRO A 35 10.73 4.94 -8.55
C PRO A 35 11.09 3.51 -8.96
N GLU A 36 12.21 3.33 -9.67
CA GLU A 36 12.59 2.04 -10.26
C GLU A 36 12.64 0.89 -9.24
N HIS A 37 13.14 1.17 -8.03
CA HIS A 37 13.22 0.18 -6.95
C HIS A 37 11.85 -0.28 -6.41
N LEU A 38 10.76 0.43 -6.71
CA LEU A 38 9.40 0.06 -6.32
C LEU A 38 8.65 -0.70 -7.42
N LYS A 39 9.05 -0.56 -8.69
CA LYS A 39 8.32 -1.13 -9.84
C LYS A 39 8.19 -2.65 -9.81
N GLY A 40 9.06 -3.36 -9.07
CA GLY A 40 8.96 -4.80 -8.84
C GLY A 40 7.87 -5.21 -7.85
N ASN A 41 7.37 -4.27 -7.03
CA ASN A 41 6.35 -4.49 -6.02
C ASN A 41 5.00 -3.98 -6.50
N ALA A 42 4.53 -4.45 -7.66
CA ALA A 42 3.30 -3.97 -8.28
C ALA A 42 2.20 -5.03 -8.39
N ILE A 43 0.95 -4.59 -8.37
CA ILE A 43 -0.24 -5.41 -8.66
C ILE A 43 -1.12 -4.72 -9.70
N ARG A 44 -1.90 -5.53 -10.41
CA ARG A 44 -2.94 -5.04 -11.31
C ARG A 44 -4.21 -4.71 -10.53
N SER A 45 -4.82 -3.60 -10.88
CA SER A 45 -6.05 -3.09 -10.28
C SER A 45 -6.91 -2.45 -11.36
N VAL A 46 -8.20 -2.27 -11.09
CA VAL A 46 -9.14 -1.55 -11.97
C VAL A 46 -9.59 -0.29 -11.26
N ILE A 47 -9.60 0.84 -11.96
CA ILE A 47 -10.06 2.12 -11.40
C ILE A 47 -11.58 2.16 -11.38
N ASP A 48 -12.18 2.29 -10.19
CA ASP A 48 -13.63 2.37 -10.02
C ASP A 48 -14.10 3.83 -9.93
N VAL A 49 -13.34 4.67 -9.21
CA VAL A 49 -13.66 6.09 -9.02
C VAL A 49 -12.39 6.92 -9.06
N ILE A 50 -12.50 8.10 -9.65
CA ILE A 50 -11.44 9.11 -9.73
C ILE A 50 -11.93 10.35 -8.98
N GLU A 51 -11.23 10.74 -7.94
CA GLU A 51 -11.58 11.86 -7.07
C GLU A 51 -10.46 12.92 -7.08
N PRO A 52 -10.54 13.96 -7.94
CA PRO A 52 -9.57 15.04 -7.95
C PRO A 52 -9.77 15.95 -6.72
N LEU A 53 -8.73 16.11 -5.89
CA LEU A 53 -8.76 16.91 -4.65
C LEU A 53 -7.92 18.19 -4.74
N GLY A 54 -7.59 18.62 -5.95
CA GLY A 54 -6.79 19.82 -6.20
C GLY A 54 -5.31 19.51 -6.39
N SER A 55 -4.59 19.16 -5.33
CA SER A 55 -3.14 18.84 -5.40
C SER A 55 -2.83 17.38 -5.69
N GLU A 56 -3.81 16.50 -5.55
CA GLU A 56 -3.70 15.07 -5.80
C GLU A 56 -5.02 14.52 -6.35
N ILE A 57 -4.96 13.32 -6.91
CA ILE A 57 -6.12 12.55 -7.32
C ILE A 57 -6.18 11.30 -6.44
N HIS A 58 -7.32 11.01 -5.83
CA HIS A 58 -7.56 9.73 -5.20
C HIS A 58 -8.17 8.79 -6.23
N LEU A 59 -7.51 7.66 -6.44
CA LEU A 59 -8.00 6.56 -7.24
C LEU A 59 -8.57 5.51 -6.31
N ASN A 60 -9.89 5.33 -6.33
CA ASN A 60 -10.51 4.17 -5.72
C ASN A 60 -10.40 3.01 -6.71
N VAL A 61 -9.76 1.93 -6.28
CA VAL A 61 -9.45 0.80 -7.15
C VAL A 61 -9.87 -0.53 -6.54
N THR A 62 -10.29 -1.44 -7.41
CA THR A 62 -10.54 -2.84 -7.07
C THR A 62 -9.33 -3.68 -7.46
N THR A 63 -8.84 -4.47 -6.51
CA THR A 63 -7.77 -5.46 -6.70
C THR A 63 -8.22 -6.83 -6.20
N GLY A 64 -8.62 -7.70 -7.13
CA GLY A 64 -9.15 -9.01 -6.79
C GLY A 64 -10.42 -8.89 -5.96
N LYS A 65 -10.34 -9.17 -4.65
CA LYS A 65 -11.46 -9.09 -3.69
C LYS A 65 -11.39 -7.88 -2.75
N HIS A 66 -10.37 -7.04 -2.91
CA HIS A 66 -10.08 -5.94 -2.00
C HIS A 66 -10.18 -4.61 -2.74
N ASN A 67 -10.62 -3.57 -2.02
CA ASN A 67 -10.63 -2.21 -2.51
C ASN A 67 -9.51 -1.42 -1.83
N LEU A 68 -8.86 -0.55 -2.59
CA LEU A 68 -7.75 0.27 -2.13
C LEU A 68 -7.96 1.70 -2.62
N ILE A 69 -7.32 2.65 -1.95
CA ILE A 69 -7.23 4.03 -2.42
C ILE A 69 -5.76 4.34 -2.65
N ALA A 70 -5.42 4.85 -3.82
CA ALA A 70 -4.09 5.39 -4.13
C ALA A 70 -4.19 6.90 -4.32
N ALA A 71 -3.28 7.66 -3.71
CA ALA A 71 -3.18 9.11 -3.91
C ALA A 71 -2.05 9.39 -4.90
N VAL A 72 -2.40 9.88 -6.08
CA VAL A 72 -1.49 10.05 -7.23
C VAL A 72 -1.42 11.50 -7.71
N ASP A 73 -0.38 11.80 -8.48
CA ASP A 73 -0.15 13.14 -9.04
C ASP A 73 -1.20 13.51 -10.11
N VAL A 74 -1.55 14.79 -10.16
CA VAL A 74 -2.58 15.37 -11.03
C VAL A 74 -2.20 15.43 -12.52
N GLN A 75 -0.92 15.25 -12.87
CA GLN A 75 -0.42 15.34 -14.24
C GLN A 75 -0.85 14.16 -15.12
N THR A 76 -1.39 13.10 -14.52
CA THR A 76 -1.76 11.88 -15.25
C THR A 76 -3.25 11.83 -15.53
N LEU A 77 -3.60 11.44 -16.77
CA LEU A 77 -4.99 11.25 -17.18
C LEU A 77 -5.42 9.81 -16.93
N TYR A 78 -6.30 9.63 -15.96
CA TYR A 78 -6.91 8.34 -15.64
C TYR A 78 -8.33 8.23 -16.20
N ARG A 79 -8.79 7.01 -16.46
CA ARG A 79 -10.17 6.70 -16.86
C ARG A 79 -10.78 5.65 -15.94
N VAL A 80 -12.06 5.83 -15.63
CA VAL A 80 -12.85 4.81 -14.92
C VAL A 80 -12.90 3.53 -15.75
N HIS A 81 -12.84 2.39 -15.08
CA HIS A 81 -12.70 1.03 -15.62
C HIS A 81 -11.38 0.72 -16.34
N GLN A 82 -10.39 1.62 -16.31
CA GLN A 82 -9.07 1.27 -16.86
C GLN A 82 -8.33 0.31 -15.92
N GLU A 83 -7.56 -0.60 -16.50
CA GLU A 83 -6.54 -1.35 -15.76
C GLU A 83 -5.34 -0.44 -15.47
N ILE A 84 -4.81 -0.55 -14.26
CA ILE A 84 -3.61 0.14 -13.80
C ILE A 84 -2.72 -0.82 -13.02
N GLU A 85 -1.41 -0.62 -13.09
CA GLU A 85 -0.48 -1.30 -12.20
C GLU A 85 -0.07 -0.36 -11.07
N LEU A 86 -0.34 -0.75 -9.84
CA LEU A 86 -0.01 0.01 -8.65
C LEU A 86 1.22 -0.58 -7.97
N ALA A 87 2.25 0.23 -7.77
CA ALA A 87 3.48 -0.10 -7.06
C ALA A 87 3.43 0.35 -5.60
N PHE A 88 3.90 -0.49 -4.69
CA PHE A 88 3.80 -0.28 -3.24
C PHE A 88 5.18 -0.03 -2.63
N ASP A 89 5.31 1.02 -1.80
CA ASP A 89 6.49 1.18 -0.96
C ASP A 89 6.40 0.25 0.27
N MET A 90 6.97 -0.94 0.11
CA MET A 90 7.03 -1.95 1.17
C MET A 90 7.82 -1.46 2.41
N ASN A 91 8.67 -0.44 2.29
CA ASN A 91 9.33 0.16 3.47
C ASN A 91 8.35 0.92 4.36
N ARG A 92 7.16 1.29 3.87
CA ARG A 92 6.13 2.02 4.61
C ARG A 92 4.91 1.17 5.00
N MET A 93 4.86 -0.09 4.59
CA MET A 93 3.81 -1.01 5.03
C MET A 93 3.77 -1.22 6.56
N HIS A 94 2.61 -1.63 7.07
CA HIS A 94 2.39 -2.11 8.44
C HIS A 94 1.58 -3.40 8.44
N LEU A 95 1.92 -4.33 9.33
CA LEU A 95 1.07 -5.48 9.63
C LEU A 95 0.37 -5.29 10.96
N PHE A 96 -0.86 -5.79 11.03
CA PHE A 96 -1.70 -5.81 12.22
C PHE A 96 -2.14 -7.25 12.47
N ALA A 97 -2.29 -7.60 13.74
CA ALA A 97 -2.90 -8.87 14.12
C ALA A 97 -4.32 -8.96 13.54
N LYS A 98 -4.75 -10.17 13.14
CA LYS A 98 -6.12 -10.39 12.65
C LYS A 98 -7.14 -10.36 13.80
N ASP A 99 -6.72 -10.70 15.00
CA ASP A 99 -7.59 -10.75 16.16
C ASP A 99 -7.83 -9.35 16.72
N SER A 100 -9.07 -9.11 17.16
CA SER A 100 -9.46 -7.87 17.83
C SER A 100 -8.56 -7.61 19.05
N PRO A 101 -8.01 -6.38 19.23
CA PRO A 101 -8.38 -5.12 18.57
C PRO A 101 -7.52 -4.74 17.35
N ASN A 102 -7.00 -5.71 16.58
CA ASN A 102 -6.15 -5.51 15.40
C ASN A 102 -4.90 -4.66 15.69
N LEU A 103 -4.15 -5.06 16.72
CA LEU A 103 -2.98 -4.31 17.17
C LEU A 103 -1.90 -4.28 16.09
N ARG A 104 -1.34 -3.08 15.87
CA ARG A 104 -0.19 -2.89 14.99
C ARG A 104 1.03 -3.59 15.58
N VAL A 105 1.70 -4.41 14.77
CA VAL A 105 2.98 -5.00 15.18
C VAL A 105 4.06 -3.92 15.18
N LYS A 106 4.72 -3.76 16.33
CA LYS A 106 5.76 -2.76 16.53
C LYS A 106 7.01 -3.18 15.76
N THR A 107 7.54 -2.26 14.97
CA THR A 107 8.84 -2.38 14.32
C THR A 107 9.83 -1.48 15.04
N GLU A 108 11.07 -1.93 15.22
CA GLU A 108 12.14 -1.12 15.80
C GLU A 108 12.32 0.15 14.95
N GLY A 109 12.05 1.32 15.55
CA GLY A 109 11.93 2.61 14.85
C GLY A 109 10.62 3.36 15.14
N CYS A 110 9.64 2.72 15.78
CA CYS A 110 8.55 3.42 16.45
C CYS A 110 9.12 4.00 17.75
N TRP A 111 9.49 5.28 17.76
CA TRP A 111 10.04 5.97 18.92
C TRP A 111 9.22 5.68 20.19
N THR A 112 9.81 4.92 21.10
CA THR A 112 9.42 4.95 22.51
C THR A 112 10.15 6.14 23.11
N MET A 113 9.49 7.30 23.16
CA MET A 113 9.85 8.37 24.08
C MET A 113 8.55 8.73 24.79
N ALA A 114 8.57 8.47 26.10
CA ALA A 114 7.57 8.88 27.06
C ALA A 114 7.41 10.40 27.11
#